data_AF-A0A9W6WEK6-F1
#
_entry.id   AF-A0A9W6WEK6-F1
#
_cell.length_a   1.000
_cell.length_b   1.000
_cell.length_c   1.000
_cell.angle_alpha   90.00
_cell.angle_beta   90.00
_cell.angle_gamma   90.00
#
_symmetry.space_group_name_H-M   'P 1'
#
loop_
_entity.id
_entity.type
_entity.pdbx_description
1 polymer ?
#
loop_
_entity_poly.entity_id
_entity_poly.type
_entity_poly.pdbx_seq_one_letter_code
_entity_poly.pdbx_strand_id
1 'polypeptide(L)'
;MSVQETPSKVTANALSNLDLSAKKDLVAELTAAGKRKEMLASGEKTTEKEESVEDQADKDHQEFLSRHKVHRHKLLALEKEEPLLVENKRRFVLFPIKYHEIWQMYKKAEASFWTAEEIDLSKDLHDWNNRLNENERFFISRVLAFFAASDGIVNENLVENFSAEIQIPEAKCFYGFQIMMENIHSETYSLLIDSYVKDPKESEFLFNAIENIPCIKQKAEWALRWINDETALFAERLVAFAAVEEMKVYIPILLVFYSHI
;
A
#
# COMPACT_ATOMS: atom_id res chain seq x y z
N MET A 1 -4.77 -9.12 -47.09
CA MET A 1 -4.95 -8.40 -45.81
C MET A 1 -4.24 -9.19 -44.74
N SER A 2 -3.16 -8.64 -44.17
CA SER A 2 -2.47 -9.23 -43.02
C SER A 2 -3.39 -9.10 -41.80
N VAL A 3 -3.72 -10.21 -41.16
CA VAL A 3 -4.52 -10.22 -39.93
C VAL A 3 -3.59 -9.81 -38.80
N GLN A 4 -3.75 -8.58 -38.31
CA GLN A 4 -3.03 -8.09 -37.13
C GLN A 4 -3.59 -8.83 -35.91
N GLU A 5 -2.74 -9.59 -35.22
CA GLU A 5 -3.13 -10.25 -33.98
C GLU A 5 -3.40 -9.23 -32.88
N THR A 6 -4.42 -9.49 -32.06
CA THR A 6 -4.78 -8.62 -30.94
C THR A 6 -3.71 -8.68 -29.85
N PRO A 7 -3.44 -7.57 -29.12
CA PRO A 7 -2.45 -7.53 -28.04
C PRO A 7 -2.60 -8.66 -27.02
N SER A 8 -3.83 -9.05 -26.71
CA SER A 8 -4.15 -10.15 -25.79
C SER A 8 -3.67 -11.52 -26.29
N LYS A 9 -3.71 -11.77 -27.61
CA LYS A 9 -3.18 -13.00 -28.20
C LYS A 9 -1.66 -13.04 -28.20
N VAL A 10 -1.02 -11.88 -28.38
CA VAL A 10 0.44 -11.75 -28.29
C VAL A 10 0.92 -12.06 -26.87
N THR A 11 0.25 -11.53 -25.85
CA THR A 11 0.58 -11.81 -24.44
C THR A 11 0.28 -13.27 -24.06
N ALA A 12 -0.82 -13.85 -24.53
CA ALA A 12 -1.14 -15.26 -24.26
C ALA A 12 -0.11 -16.23 -24.89
N ASN A 13 0.35 -15.94 -26.11
CA ASN A 13 1.43 -16.70 -26.77
C ASN A 13 2.79 -16.50 -26.08
N ALA A 14 3.05 -15.32 -25.50
CA ALA A 14 4.25 -15.09 -24.70
C ALA A 14 4.23 -15.90 -23.39
N LEU A 15 3.05 -16.02 -22.76
CA LEU A 15 2.84 -16.82 -21.54
C LEU A 15 2.88 -18.33 -21.81
N SER A 16 2.44 -18.80 -22.98
CA SER A 16 2.51 -20.23 -23.33
C SER A 16 3.93 -20.72 -23.58
N ASN A 17 4.85 -19.81 -23.90
CA ASN A 17 6.28 -20.09 -24.11
C ASN A 17 7.11 -19.91 -22.83
N LEU A 18 6.50 -19.59 -21.69
CA LEU A 18 7.19 -19.58 -20.41
C LEU A 18 7.45 -21.03 -19.97
N ASP A 19 8.70 -21.45 -20.14
CA ASP A 19 9.19 -22.71 -19.60
C ASP A 19 9.27 -22.63 -18.06
N LEU A 20 8.28 -23.21 -17.39
CA LEU A 20 8.24 -23.33 -15.92
C LEU A 20 9.23 -24.36 -15.37
N SER A 21 9.97 -25.08 -16.23
CA SER A 21 11.03 -26.01 -15.82
C SER A 21 12.37 -25.32 -15.55
N ALA A 22 12.53 -24.07 -16.01
CA ALA A 22 13.59 -23.18 -15.57
C ALA A 22 13.29 -22.74 -14.13
N LYS A 23 13.53 -23.64 -13.17
CA LYS A 23 13.78 -23.26 -11.78
C LYS A 23 14.96 -22.28 -11.80
N LYS A 24 14.67 -20.99 -11.92
CA LYS A 24 15.51 -19.96 -11.30
C LYS A 24 15.69 -20.46 -9.88
N ASP A 25 16.94 -20.74 -9.53
CA ASP A 25 17.30 -21.44 -8.32
C ASP A 25 16.96 -20.52 -7.14
N LEU A 26 15.69 -20.55 -6.73
CA LEU A 26 15.12 -19.73 -5.67
C LEU A 26 15.91 -19.92 -4.39
N VAL A 27 16.48 -21.11 -4.19
CA VAL A 27 17.38 -21.43 -3.09
C VAL A 27 18.68 -20.62 -3.22
N ALA A 28 19.26 -20.49 -4.41
CA ALA A 28 20.44 -19.65 -4.62
C ALA A 28 20.13 -18.15 -4.46
N GLU A 29 18.96 -17.67 -4.90
CA GLU A 29 18.53 -16.28 -4.69
C GLU A 29 18.20 -15.98 -3.21
N LEU A 30 17.54 -16.89 -2.51
CA LEU A 30 17.28 -16.81 -1.06
C LEU A 30 18.57 -16.89 -0.25
N THR A 31 19.52 -17.73 -0.67
CA THR A 31 20.86 -17.82 -0.06
C THR A 31 21.66 -16.54 -0.33
N ALA A 32 21.56 -15.95 -1.52
CA ALA A 32 22.19 -14.67 -1.86
C ALA A 32 21.54 -13.50 -1.12
N ALA A 33 20.21 -13.52 -0.92
CA ALA A 33 19.50 -12.58 -0.07
C ALA A 33 19.88 -12.73 1.41
N GLY A 34 20.04 -13.97 1.89
CA GLY A 34 20.55 -14.30 3.22
C GLY A 34 21.98 -13.80 3.45
N LYS A 35 22.88 -14.01 2.48
CA LYS A 35 24.26 -13.47 2.52
C LYS A 35 24.30 -11.95 2.50
N ARG A 36 23.44 -11.30 1.70
CA ARG A 36 23.31 -9.83 1.73
C ARG A 36 22.85 -9.33 3.10
N LYS A 37 21.90 -10.02 3.73
CA LYS A 37 21.44 -9.73 5.10
C LYS A 37 22.56 -9.88 6.14
N GLU A 38 23.41 -10.90 6.01
CA GLU A 38 24.58 -11.09 6.89
C GLU A 38 25.65 -10.00 6.70
N MET A 39 25.90 -9.57 5.46
CA MET A 39 26.82 -8.46 5.16
C MET A 39 26.31 -7.10 5.67
N LEU A 40 24.99 -6.85 5.58
CA LEU A 40 24.36 -5.67 6.15
C LEU A 40 24.39 -5.66 7.69
N ALA A 41 24.35 -6.84 8.32
CA ALA A 41 24.43 -6.99 9.77
C ALA A 41 25.87 -6.87 10.33
N SER A 42 26.91 -7.12 9.52
CA SER A 42 28.32 -7.04 9.93
C SER A 42 28.96 -5.65 9.79
N GLY A 43 28.26 -4.68 9.19
CA GLY A 43 28.74 -3.30 9.06
C GLY A 43 29.88 -3.08 8.06
N GLU A 44 30.22 -4.08 7.24
CA GLU A 44 31.18 -3.91 6.14
C GLU A 44 30.53 -3.15 4.98
N LYS A 45 30.79 -1.84 4.90
CA LYS A 45 30.47 -1.04 3.70
C LYS A 45 31.41 -1.42 2.56
N THR A 46 30.86 -1.96 1.48
CA THR A 46 31.54 -2.02 0.18
C THR A 46 31.74 -0.60 -0.37
N THR A 47 32.97 -0.30 -0.78
CA THR A 47 33.46 1.00 -1.29
C THR A 47 33.03 1.35 -2.72
N GLU A 48 31.89 0.83 -3.17
CA GLU A 48 31.27 1.23 -4.43
C GLU A 48 29.89 1.81 -4.09
N LYS A 49 29.71 3.11 -4.31
CA LYS A 49 28.36 3.70 -4.36
C LYS A 49 27.69 3.14 -5.63
N GLU A 50 27.10 1.95 -5.52
CA GLU A 50 26.01 1.60 -6.43
C GLU A 50 24.91 2.63 -6.17
N GLU A 51 24.67 3.53 -7.13
CA GLU A 51 23.48 4.37 -7.07
C GLU A 51 22.28 3.44 -7.08
N SER A 52 21.48 3.50 -6.02
CA SER A 52 20.31 2.65 -5.91
C SER A 52 19.32 3.02 -7.01
N VAL A 53 18.48 2.07 -7.43
CA VAL A 53 17.41 2.33 -8.42
C VAL A 53 16.51 3.49 -7.96
N GLU A 54 16.36 3.67 -6.64
CA GLU A 54 15.66 4.81 -6.01
C GLU A 54 16.35 6.15 -6.24
N ASP A 55 17.67 6.22 -6.07
CA ASP A 55 18.43 7.46 -6.32
C ASP A 55 18.26 7.94 -7.77
N GLN A 56 18.10 7.00 -8.70
CA GLN A 56 17.84 7.33 -10.10
C GLN A 56 16.39 7.79 -10.32
N ALA A 57 15.41 7.07 -9.77
CA ALA A 57 14.00 7.43 -9.89
C ALA A 57 13.70 8.83 -9.32
N ASP A 58 14.35 9.19 -8.21
CA ASP A 58 14.21 10.51 -7.58
C ASP A 58 14.80 11.62 -8.45
N LYS A 59 15.97 11.39 -9.05
CA LYS A 59 16.57 12.33 -10.01
C LYS A 59 15.69 12.49 -11.25
N ASP A 60 15.20 11.39 -11.80
CA ASP A 60 14.32 11.40 -12.98
C ASP A 60 13.02 12.16 -12.68
N HIS A 61 12.45 11.98 -11.49
CA HIS A 61 11.28 12.71 -11.03
C HIS A 61 11.54 14.22 -10.92
N GLN A 62 12.65 14.63 -10.29
CA GLN A 62 13.01 16.05 -10.19
C GLN A 62 13.28 16.67 -11.56
N GLU A 63 13.94 15.95 -12.47
CA GLU A 63 14.14 16.39 -13.85
C GLU A 63 12.79 16.56 -14.56
N PHE A 64 11.89 15.58 -14.43
CA PHE A 64 10.55 15.64 -15.00
C PHE A 64 9.76 16.85 -14.51
N LEU A 65 9.76 17.11 -13.19
CA LEU A 65 9.10 18.27 -12.59
C LEU A 65 9.67 19.59 -13.11
N SER A 66 11.00 19.70 -13.21
CA SER A 66 11.68 20.89 -13.72
C SER A 66 11.31 21.18 -15.17
N ARG A 67 11.25 20.14 -16.00
CA ARG A 67 10.95 20.23 -17.44
C ARG A 67 9.49 20.59 -17.70
N HIS A 68 8.56 20.11 -16.89
CA HIS A 68 7.12 20.27 -17.11
C HIS A 68 6.46 21.34 -16.24
N LYS A 69 7.24 22.14 -15.52
CA LYS A 69 6.75 23.17 -14.59
C LYS A 69 5.62 24.05 -15.16
N VAL A 70 5.76 24.54 -16.40
CA VAL A 70 4.75 25.40 -17.05
C VAL A 70 3.46 24.64 -17.34
N HIS A 71 3.55 23.38 -17.76
CA HIS A 71 2.38 22.57 -18.05
C HIS A 71 1.64 22.19 -16.76
N ARG A 72 2.38 21.76 -15.74
CA ARG A 72 1.82 21.45 -14.40
C ARG A 72 1.10 22.63 -13.78
N HIS A 73 1.67 23.83 -13.86
CA HIS A 73 1.00 25.04 -13.37
C HIS A 73 -0.34 25.31 -14.07
N LYS A 74 -0.48 24.96 -15.36
CA LYS A 74 -1.77 25.08 -16.06
C LYS A 74 -2.77 24.04 -15.55
N LEU A 75 -2.34 22.80 -15.30
CA LEU A 75 -3.20 21.75 -14.75
C LEU A 75 -3.69 22.11 -13.34
N LEU A 76 -2.81 22.61 -12.46
CA LEU A 76 -3.18 23.11 -11.13
C LEU A 76 -4.21 24.25 -11.19
N ALA A 77 -4.17 25.08 -12.23
CA ALA A 77 -5.17 26.12 -12.42
C ALA A 77 -6.53 25.53 -12.84
N LEU A 78 -6.54 24.53 -13.71
CA LEU A 78 -7.75 23.82 -14.15
C LEU A 78 -8.38 22.96 -13.05
N GLU A 79 -7.56 22.45 -12.13
CA GLU A 79 -8.02 21.65 -10.99
C GLU A 79 -9.03 22.40 -10.10
N LYS A 80 -8.94 23.74 -10.06
CA LYS A 80 -9.90 24.59 -9.35
C LYS A 80 -11.29 24.61 -9.98
N GLU A 81 -11.41 24.15 -11.22
CA GLU A 81 -12.66 24.02 -11.96
C GLU A 81 -13.22 22.59 -11.90
N GLU A 82 -12.48 21.64 -11.30
CA GLU A 82 -12.90 20.24 -11.22
C GLU A 82 -14.15 20.08 -10.34
N PRO A 83 -15.25 19.51 -10.86
CA PRO A 83 -16.53 19.45 -10.14
C PRO A 83 -16.46 18.73 -8.79
N LEU A 84 -15.52 17.81 -8.61
CA LEU A 84 -15.32 17.07 -7.36
C LEU A 84 -14.67 17.92 -6.26
N LEU A 85 -13.89 18.93 -6.65
CA LEU A 85 -13.06 19.76 -5.76
C LEU A 85 -13.66 21.16 -5.55
N VAL A 86 -14.61 21.56 -6.39
CA VAL A 86 -15.30 22.86 -6.26
C VAL A 86 -16.29 22.84 -5.09
N GLU A 87 -16.11 23.79 -4.17
CA GLU A 87 -16.98 23.95 -2.99
C GLU A 87 -18.43 24.21 -3.40
N ASN A 88 -19.35 23.35 -2.95
CA ASN A 88 -20.78 23.50 -3.19
C ASN A 88 -21.52 24.04 -1.96
N LYS A 89 -21.53 25.36 -1.80
CA LYS A 89 -22.18 26.07 -0.67
C LYS A 89 -23.69 25.82 -0.53
N ARG A 90 -24.34 25.20 -1.50
CA ARG A 90 -25.80 24.96 -1.50
C ARG A 90 -26.17 23.52 -1.15
N ARG A 91 -25.19 22.62 -0.99
CA ARG A 91 -25.43 21.17 -0.86
C ARG A 91 -24.87 20.61 0.44
N PHE A 92 -25.43 21.07 1.57
CA PHE A 92 -25.22 20.46 2.88
C PHE A 92 -26.12 19.25 3.14
N VAL A 93 -27.11 19.03 2.27
CA VAL A 93 -28.01 17.88 2.32
C VAL A 93 -27.58 16.82 1.31
N LEU A 94 -27.56 15.56 1.74
CA LEU A 94 -27.16 14.43 0.90
C LEU A 94 -28.11 14.22 -0.28
N PHE A 95 -29.42 14.36 -0.04
CA PHE A 95 -30.44 14.19 -1.07
C PHE A 95 -30.76 15.49 -1.81
N PRO A 96 -31.07 15.43 -3.12
CA PRO A 96 -31.07 14.24 -3.97
C PRO A 96 -29.64 13.77 -4.33
N ILE A 97 -29.46 12.45 -4.47
CA ILE A 97 -28.20 11.85 -4.92
C ILE A 97 -27.93 12.26 -6.38
N LYS A 98 -26.72 12.71 -6.66
CA LYS A 98 -26.26 13.11 -8.01
C LYS A 98 -25.27 12.09 -8.56
N TYR A 99 -24.30 11.69 -7.75
CA TYR A 99 -23.25 10.73 -8.14
C TYR A 99 -23.63 9.32 -7.70
N HIS A 100 -24.47 8.68 -8.51
CA HIS A 100 -25.05 7.38 -8.19
C HIS A 100 -23.99 6.26 -8.12
N GLU A 101 -22.98 6.29 -8.97
CA GLU A 101 -21.90 5.29 -8.98
C GLU A 101 -21.09 5.34 -7.68
N ILE A 102 -20.70 6.54 -7.23
CA ILE A 102 -19.99 6.75 -5.97
C ILE A 102 -20.85 6.32 -4.78
N TRP A 103 -22.13 6.71 -4.80
CA TRP A 103 -23.07 6.33 -3.75
C TRP A 103 -23.28 4.81 -3.66
N GLN A 104 -23.34 4.13 -4.81
CA GLN A 104 -23.42 2.67 -4.87
C GLN A 104 -22.16 2.01 -4.30
N MET A 105 -20.97 2.55 -4.58
CA MET A 105 -19.73 2.05 -3.98
C MET A 105 -19.73 2.25 -2.47
N TYR A 106 -20.23 3.38 -1.97
CA TYR A 106 -20.39 3.61 -0.54
C TYR A 106 -21.34 2.58 0.09
N LYS A 107 -22.50 2.34 -0.52
CA LYS A 107 -23.43 1.32 -0.02
C LYS A 107 -22.86 -0.09 -0.06
N LYS A 108 -22.03 -0.40 -1.05
CA LYS A 108 -21.31 -1.68 -1.12
C LYS A 108 -20.27 -1.81 0.00
N ALA A 109 -19.54 -0.73 0.32
CA ALA A 109 -18.59 -0.71 1.42
C ALA A 109 -19.32 -0.82 2.78
N GLU A 110 -20.37 -0.03 2.98
CA GLU A 110 -21.21 -0.05 4.19
C GLU A 110 -21.82 -1.44 4.47
N ALA A 111 -22.25 -2.14 3.42
CA ALA A 111 -22.77 -3.51 3.54
C ALA A 111 -21.70 -4.56 3.91
N SER A 112 -20.42 -4.19 3.89
CA SER A 112 -19.28 -5.05 4.22
C SER A 112 -18.65 -4.68 5.58
N PHE A 113 -19.39 -3.97 6.45
CA PHE A 113 -18.95 -3.66 7.80
C PHE A 113 -18.64 -4.93 8.61
N TRP A 114 -17.57 -4.88 9.39
CA TRP A 114 -17.15 -5.92 10.33
C TRP A 114 -16.40 -5.28 11.50
N THR A 115 -16.30 -5.97 12.64
CA THR A 115 -15.51 -5.53 13.80
C THR A 115 -14.40 -6.50 14.18
N ALA A 116 -13.37 -6.01 14.86
CA ALA A 116 -12.21 -6.82 15.26
C ALA A 116 -12.61 -8.03 16.14
N GLU A 117 -13.68 -7.90 16.93
CA GLU A 117 -14.21 -8.97 17.80
C GLU A 117 -14.84 -10.13 17.05
N GLU A 118 -15.15 -9.97 15.76
CA GLU A 118 -15.64 -11.07 14.92
C GLU A 118 -14.54 -12.09 14.60
N ILE A 119 -13.27 -11.75 14.86
CA ILE A 119 -12.10 -12.59 14.59
C ILE A 119 -11.81 -13.51 15.78
N ASP A 120 -12.02 -14.82 15.62
CA ASP A 120 -11.69 -15.83 16.63
C ASP A 120 -10.21 -16.27 16.53
N LEU A 121 -9.39 -15.80 17.47
CA LEU A 121 -7.95 -16.12 17.56
C LEU A 121 -7.63 -17.32 18.48
N SER A 122 -8.64 -18.04 18.97
CA SER A 122 -8.44 -19.07 20.00
C SER A 122 -7.56 -20.24 19.56
N LYS A 123 -7.58 -20.57 18.27
CA LYS A 123 -6.78 -21.67 17.67
C LYS A 123 -5.46 -21.18 17.10
N ASP A 124 -5.38 -19.92 16.71
CA ASP A 124 -4.23 -19.35 16.01
C ASP A 124 -2.97 -19.40 16.87
N LEU A 125 -3.11 -19.23 18.19
CA LEU A 125 -1.97 -19.29 19.12
C LEU A 125 -1.37 -20.70 19.21
N HIS A 126 -2.18 -21.74 19.03
CA HIS A 126 -1.68 -23.11 18.93
C HIS A 126 -0.88 -23.30 17.63
N ASP A 127 -1.42 -22.82 16.51
CA ASP A 127 -0.80 -23.00 15.20
C ASP A 127 0.50 -22.18 15.07
N TRP A 128 0.52 -20.97 15.62
CA TRP A 128 1.70 -20.12 15.73
C TRP A 128 2.88 -20.83 16.41
N ASN A 129 2.62 -21.51 17.53
CA ASN A 129 3.66 -22.15 18.34
C ASN A 129 4.03 -23.55 17.85
N ASN A 130 3.05 -24.33 17.36
CA ASN A 130 3.21 -25.76 17.15
C ASN A 130 3.22 -26.20 15.68
N ARG A 131 2.71 -25.38 14.76
CA ARG A 131 2.64 -25.73 13.32
C ARG A 131 3.58 -24.89 12.48
N LEU A 132 3.76 -23.62 12.82
CA LEU A 132 4.68 -22.75 12.11
C LEU A 132 6.13 -22.97 12.54
N ASN A 133 7.04 -22.89 11.58
CA ASN A 133 8.48 -22.83 11.85
C ASN A 133 8.92 -21.39 12.15
N GLU A 134 10.17 -21.23 12.59
CA GLU A 134 10.72 -19.92 12.96
C GLU A 134 10.75 -18.93 11.80
N ASN A 135 11.04 -19.40 10.58
CA ASN A 135 11.06 -18.54 9.39
C ASN A 135 9.67 -18.04 9.01
N GLU A 136 8.64 -18.88 9.14
CA GLU A 136 7.25 -18.51 8.89
C GLU A 136 6.76 -17.48 9.92
N ARG A 137 7.03 -17.70 11.21
CA ARG A 137 6.74 -16.72 12.26
C ARG A 137 7.46 -15.40 12.02
N PHE A 138 8.75 -15.46 11.71
CA PHE A 138 9.59 -14.30 11.38
C PHE A 138 9.07 -13.51 10.18
N PHE A 139 8.51 -14.20 9.18
CA PHE A 139 7.93 -13.60 8.00
C PHE A 139 6.58 -12.95 8.32
N ILE A 140 5.65 -13.69 8.94
CA ILE A 140 4.31 -13.19 9.28
C ILE A 140 4.39 -12.03 10.26
N SER A 141 5.26 -12.07 11.28
CA SER A 141 5.39 -10.98 12.25
C SER A 141 5.79 -9.66 11.58
N ARG A 142 6.67 -9.69 10.58
CA ARG A 142 7.05 -8.50 9.79
C ARG A 142 5.96 -8.03 8.84
N VAL A 143 5.20 -8.95 8.27
CA VAL A 143 4.04 -8.59 7.45
C VAL A 143 3.00 -7.87 8.30
N LEU A 144 2.69 -8.38 9.49
CA LEU A 144 1.78 -7.73 10.43
C LEU A 144 2.29 -6.35 10.86
N ALA A 145 3.59 -6.25 11.17
CA ALA A 145 4.23 -4.99 11.52
C ALA A 145 4.15 -3.94 10.41
N PHE A 146 4.35 -4.37 9.16
CA PHE A 146 4.18 -3.51 7.99
C PHE A 146 2.76 -2.97 7.89
N PHE A 147 1.75 -3.85 8.03
CA PHE A 147 0.34 -3.45 7.97
C PHE A 147 -0.01 -2.44 9.07
N ALA A 148 0.32 -2.77 10.33
CA ALA A 148 0.01 -1.91 11.48
C ALA A 148 0.60 -0.50 11.32
N ALA A 149 1.82 -0.40 10.78
CA ALA A 149 2.46 0.90 10.56
C ALA A 149 1.91 1.63 9.31
N SER A 150 1.55 0.89 8.24
CA SER A 150 1.03 1.47 7.00
C SER A 150 -0.35 2.09 7.16
N ASP A 151 -1.21 1.51 8.00
CA ASP A 151 -2.59 1.97 8.21
C ASP A 151 -2.63 3.40 8.75
N GLY A 152 -1.69 3.74 9.65
CA GLY A 152 -1.58 5.11 10.17
C GLY A 152 -1.30 6.15 9.09
N ILE A 153 -0.34 5.87 8.19
CA ILE A 153 0.05 6.77 7.09
C ILE A 153 -1.09 6.97 6.09
N VAL A 154 -1.77 5.87 5.73
CA VAL A 154 -2.92 5.90 4.81
C VAL A 154 -4.05 6.73 5.41
N ASN A 155 -4.32 6.56 6.70
CA ASN A 155 -5.41 7.24 7.39
C ASN A 155 -5.16 8.76 7.50
N GLU A 156 -3.94 9.17 7.84
CA GLU A 156 -3.55 10.58 7.87
C GLU A 156 -3.79 11.25 6.51
N ASN A 157 -3.38 10.61 5.42
CA ASN A 157 -3.63 11.11 4.07
C ASN A 157 -5.13 11.18 3.69
N LEU A 158 -5.91 10.16 4.06
CA LEU A 158 -7.34 10.14 3.79
C LEU A 158 -8.07 11.27 4.49
N VAL A 159 -7.71 11.54 5.75
CA VAL A 159 -8.34 12.57 6.58
C VAL A 159 -7.91 13.97 6.16
N GLU A 160 -6.59 14.21 6.08
CA GLU A 160 -6.06 15.56 5.90
C GLU A 160 -6.14 16.04 4.45
N ASN A 161 -6.00 15.13 3.48
CA ASN A 161 -6.02 15.48 2.06
C ASN A 161 -7.35 15.10 1.40
N PHE A 162 -7.57 13.82 1.08
CA PHE A 162 -8.67 13.44 0.18
C PHE A 162 -10.06 13.81 0.69
N SER A 163 -10.38 13.53 1.95
CA SER A 163 -11.68 13.83 2.53
C SER A 163 -11.91 15.34 2.72
N ALA A 164 -10.84 16.12 2.87
CA ALA A 164 -10.91 17.57 3.02
C ALA A 164 -11.08 18.27 1.67
N GLU A 165 -10.36 17.82 0.65
CA GLU A 165 -10.34 18.40 -0.70
C GLU A 165 -11.63 18.12 -1.49
N ILE A 166 -12.16 16.90 -1.40
CA ILE A 166 -13.40 16.52 -2.09
C ILE A 166 -14.60 17.23 -1.47
N GLN A 167 -15.46 17.80 -2.30
CA GLN A 167 -16.59 18.63 -1.87
C GLN A 167 -17.94 17.93 -2.02
N ILE A 168 -18.02 16.82 -2.76
CA ILE A 168 -19.28 16.10 -2.98
C ILE A 168 -19.64 15.20 -1.79
N PRO A 169 -20.89 15.25 -1.28
CA PRO A 169 -21.27 14.51 -0.08
C PRO A 169 -21.22 13.00 -0.26
N GLU A 170 -21.52 12.47 -1.46
CA GLU A 170 -21.49 11.03 -1.72
C GLU A 170 -20.09 10.43 -1.51
N ALA A 171 -19.04 11.12 -1.96
CA ALA A 171 -17.67 10.67 -1.75
C ALA A 171 -17.20 10.93 -0.31
N LYS A 172 -17.64 12.02 0.34
CA LYS A 172 -17.37 12.21 1.78
C LYS A 172 -17.94 11.08 2.64
N CYS A 173 -19.12 10.56 2.30
CA CYS A 173 -19.67 9.37 2.96
C CYS A 173 -18.79 8.14 2.72
N PHE A 174 -18.31 7.95 1.48
CA PHE A 174 -17.39 6.86 1.16
C PHE A 174 -16.09 6.93 1.97
N TYR A 175 -15.38 8.07 1.90
CA TYR A 175 -14.12 8.25 2.62
C TYR A 175 -14.29 8.22 4.13
N GLY A 176 -15.37 8.78 4.66
CA GLY A 176 -15.67 8.68 6.10
C GLY A 176 -15.83 7.22 6.56
N PHE A 177 -16.47 6.38 5.74
CA PHE A 177 -16.56 4.95 6.02
C PHE A 177 -15.22 4.24 5.85
N GLN A 178 -14.44 4.60 4.82
CA GLN A 178 -13.10 4.05 4.61
C GLN A 178 -12.17 4.36 5.80
N ILE A 179 -12.15 5.61 6.29
CA ILE A 179 -11.39 6.02 7.48
C ILE A 179 -11.79 5.19 8.71
N MET A 180 -13.10 4.99 8.92
CA MET A 180 -13.59 4.16 10.01
C MET A 180 -13.12 2.71 9.88
N MET A 181 -13.18 2.12 8.69
CA MET A 181 -12.71 0.74 8.47
C MET A 181 -11.19 0.62 8.62
N GLU A 182 -10.42 1.61 8.18
CA GLU A 182 -8.96 1.66 8.39
C GLU A 182 -8.58 1.72 9.87
N ASN A 183 -9.39 2.36 10.72
CA ASN A 183 -9.21 2.28 12.18
C ASN A 183 -9.41 0.85 12.70
N ILE A 184 -10.42 0.13 12.21
CA ILE A 184 -10.68 -1.26 12.57
C ILE A 184 -9.56 -2.18 12.05
N HIS A 185 -9.02 -1.90 10.86
CA HIS A 185 -7.83 -2.60 10.33
C HIS A 185 -6.63 -2.41 11.28
N SER A 186 -6.33 -1.17 11.67
CA SER A 186 -5.22 -0.84 12.57
C SER A 186 -5.36 -1.52 13.94
N GLU A 187 -6.58 -1.54 14.51
CA GLU A 187 -6.90 -2.27 15.74
C GLU A 187 -6.66 -3.77 15.56
N THR A 188 -7.16 -4.36 14.47
CA THR A 188 -7.04 -5.78 14.18
C THR A 188 -5.58 -6.21 14.06
N TYR A 189 -4.75 -5.48 13.32
CA TYR A 189 -3.32 -5.83 13.20
C TYR A 189 -2.58 -5.68 14.52
N SER A 190 -2.92 -4.66 15.32
CA SER A 190 -2.34 -4.49 16.66
C SER A 190 -2.71 -5.66 17.58
N LEU A 191 -3.98 -6.11 17.55
CA LEU A 191 -4.46 -7.28 18.30
C LEU A 191 -3.75 -8.57 17.87
N LEU A 192 -3.53 -8.76 16.56
CA LEU A 192 -2.78 -9.91 16.04
C LEU A 192 -1.33 -9.91 16.52
N ILE A 193 -0.65 -8.76 16.49
CA ILE A 193 0.72 -8.62 16.99
C ILE A 193 0.77 -8.95 18.50
N ASP A 194 -0.11 -8.37 19.31
CA ASP A 194 -0.16 -8.62 20.76
C ASP A 194 -0.50 -10.10 21.10
N SER A 195 -1.34 -10.72 20.27
CA SER A 195 -1.72 -12.12 20.43
C SER A 195 -0.55 -13.07 20.15
N TYR A 196 0.22 -12.84 19.08
CA TYR A 196 1.26 -13.75 18.61
C TYR A 196 2.64 -13.46 19.18
N VAL A 197 2.99 -12.20 19.39
CA VAL A 197 4.32 -11.75 19.81
C VAL A 197 4.30 -11.44 21.31
N LYS A 198 4.69 -12.42 22.12
CA LYS A 198 4.68 -12.29 23.59
C LYS A 198 5.91 -11.61 24.18
N ASP A 199 7.00 -11.49 23.42
CA ASP A 199 8.17 -10.72 23.86
C ASP A 199 7.90 -9.22 23.67
N PRO A 200 7.84 -8.42 24.75
CA PRO A 200 7.62 -6.98 24.65
C PRO A 200 8.68 -6.26 23.81
N LYS A 201 9.92 -6.76 23.79
CA LYS A 201 10.99 -6.15 22.99
C LYS A 201 10.80 -6.37 21.50
N GLU A 202 10.38 -7.58 21.12
CA GLU A 202 10.06 -7.88 19.73
C GLU A 202 8.82 -7.11 19.28
N SER A 203 7.81 -7.02 20.13
CA SER A 203 6.61 -6.22 19.90
C SER A 203 6.96 -4.74 19.68
N GLU A 204 7.77 -4.13 20.54
CA GLU A 204 8.24 -2.75 20.38
C GLU A 204 9.05 -2.55 19.09
N PHE A 205 9.90 -3.52 18.73
CA PHE A 205 10.64 -3.49 17.48
C PHE A 205 9.72 -3.49 16.25
N LEU A 206 8.67 -4.31 16.29
CA LEU A 206 7.67 -4.45 15.22
C LEU A 206 6.74 -3.24 15.11
N PHE A 207 6.30 -2.66 16.23
CA PHE A 207 5.52 -1.41 16.19
C PHE A 207 6.33 -0.24 15.65
N ASN A 208 7.65 -0.24 15.88
CA ASN A 208 8.57 0.73 15.29
C ASN A 208 9.17 0.28 13.94
N ALA A 209 8.45 -0.58 13.20
CA ALA A 209 8.95 -1.17 11.95
C ALA A 209 9.34 -0.14 10.88
N ILE A 210 8.70 1.03 10.83
CA ILE A 210 9.09 2.11 9.91
C ILE A 210 10.54 2.54 10.14
N GLU A 211 10.98 2.66 11.39
CA GLU A 211 12.36 3.07 11.67
C GLU A 211 13.33 1.89 11.61
N ASN A 212 12.87 0.70 11.99
CA ASN A 212 13.72 -0.47 12.18
C ASN A 212 13.93 -1.30 10.91
N ILE A 213 13.03 -1.23 9.93
CA ILE A 213 13.03 -2.10 8.74
C ILE A 213 13.18 -1.21 7.48
N PRO A 214 14.36 -1.20 6.84
CA PRO A 214 14.65 -0.29 5.72
C PRO A 214 13.64 -0.32 4.57
N CYS A 215 13.15 -1.51 4.17
CA CYS A 215 12.17 -1.61 3.09
C CYS A 215 10.79 -1.07 3.45
N ILE A 216 10.43 -1.06 4.75
CA ILE A 216 9.20 -0.44 5.24
C ILE A 216 9.39 1.07 5.30
N LYS A 217 10.56 1.53 5.78
CA LYS A 217 10.96 2.93 5.79
C LYS A 217 10.85 3.56 4.41
N GLN A 218 11.47 2.94 3.41
CA GLN A 218 11.46 3.44 2.03
C GLN A 218 10.05 3.58 1.46
N LYS A 219 9.18 2.58 1.68
CA LYS A 219 7.78 2.64 1.27
C LYS A 219 7.02 3.76 1.99
N ALA A 220 7.25 3.92 3.29
CA ALA A 220 6.65 4.99 4.08
C ALA A 220 7.10 6.37 3.59
N GLU A 221 8.39 6.57 3.35
CA GLU A 221 8.97 7.81 2.82
C GLU A 221 8.43 8.13 1.43
N TRP A 222 8.27 7.13 0.55
CA TRP A 222 7.65 7.30 -0.75
C TRP A 222 6.18 7.74 -0.63
N ALA A 223 5.40 7.10 0.23
CA ALA A 223 4.01 7.49 0.47
C ALA A 223 3.92 8.92 1.03
N LEU A 224 4.68 9.22 2.08
CA LEU A 224 4.72 10.54 2.72
C LEU A 224 5.13 11.66 1.76
N ARG A 225 5.97 11.36 0.76
CA ARG A 225 6.31 12.32 -0.29
C ARG A 225 5.07 12.79 -1.07
N TRP A 226 4.22 11.85 -1.50
CA TRP A 226 3.00 12.20 -2.25
C TRP A 226 1.92 12.84 -1.38
N ILE A 227 1.89 12.49 -0.10
CA ILE A 227 0.99 13.07 0.90
C ILE A 227 1.33 14.55 1.14
N ASN A 228 2.63 14.86 1.27
CA ASN A 228 3.11 16.19 1.65
C ASN A 228 3.49 17.09 0.44
N ASP A 229 3.37 16.60 -0.80
CA ASP A 229 3.68 17.39 -1.99
C ASP A 229 2.52 18.34 -2.34
N GLU A 230 2.64 19.59 -1.88
CA GLU A 230 1.71 20.68 -2.18
C GLU A 230 1.63 21.02 -3.70
N THR A 231 2.61 20.58 -4.49
CA THR A 231 2.67 20.83 -5.94
C THR A 231 2.19 19.65 -6.77
N ALA A 232 1.85 18.53 -6.13
CA ALA A 232 1.23 17.39 -6.77
C ALA A 232 -0.21 17.73 -7.18
N LEU A 233 -0.64 17.21 -8.33
CA LEU A 233 -2.03 17.30 -8.75
C LEU A 233 -2.86 16.30 -7.94
N PHE A 234 -4.13 16.62 -7.69
CA PHE A 234 -5.09 15.72 -7.04
C PHE A 234 -5.16 14.36 -7.75
N ALA A 235 -5.18 14.35 -9.07
CA ALA A 235 -5.20 13.11 -9.86
C ALA A 235 -3.91 12.28 -9.69
N GLU A 236 -2.74 12.93 -9.53
CA GLU A 236 -1.47 12.24 -9.28
C GLU A 236 -1.47 11.63 -7.88
N ARG A 237 -1.90 12.40 -6.87
CA ARG A 237 -2.09 11.88 -5.51
C ARG A 237 -3.07 10.72 -5.50
N LEU A 238 -4.16 10.78 -6.25
CA LEU A 238 -5.16 9.71 -6.31
C LEU A 238 -4.56 8.40 -6.88
N VAL A 239 -3.73 8.49 -7.92
CA VAL A 239 -3.01 7.33 -8.47
C VAL A 239 -1.96 6.82 -7.47
N ALA A 240 -1.19 7.71 -6.85
CA ALA A 240 -0.22 7.32 -5.83
C ALA A 240 -0.89 6.62 -4.65
N PHE A 241 -2.04 7.13 -4.19
CA PHE A 241 -2.84 6.55 -3.13
C PHE A 241 -3.37 5.16 -3.50
N ALA A 242 -3.94 5.01 -4.70
CA ALA A 242 -4.35 3.70 -5.20
C ALA A 242 -3.17 2.72 -5.23
N ALA A 243 -1.98 3.17 -5.62
CA ALA A 243 -0.77 2.34 -5.58
C ALA A 243 -0.34 1.98 -4.15
N VAL A 244 -0.45 2.89 -3.16
CA VAL A 244 -0.20 2.58 -1.73
C VAL A 244 -1.15 1.48 -1.26
N GLU A 245 -2.45 1.65 -1.51
CA GLU A 245 -3.48 0.68 -1.14
C GLU A 245 -3.24 -0.69 -1.80
N GLU A 246 -2.93 -0.72 -3.09
CA GLU A 246 -2.60 -1.97 -3.79
C GLU A 246 -1.32 -2.62 -3.27
N MET A 247 -0.26 -1.84 -3.02
CA MET A 247 1.00 -2.36 -2.48
C MET A 247 0.85 -2.91 -1.06
N LYS A 248 -0.02 -2.28 -0.26
CA LYS A 248 -0.39 -2.74 1.07
C LYS A 248 -1.09 -4.10 0.98
N VAL A 249 -2.08 -4.22 0.09
CA VAL A 249 -3.01 -5.35 0.06
C VAL A 249 -2.50 -6.52 -0.77
N TYR A 250 -2.06 -6.31 -2.01
CA TYR A 250 -1.95 -7.38 -3.01
C TYR A 250 -0.89 -8.44 -2.68
N ILE A 251 0.34 -8.02 -2.39
CA ILE A 251 1.46 -8.95 -2.17
C ILE A 251 1.35 -9.67 -0.84
N PRO A 252 1.12 -8.99 0.30
CA PRO A 252 1.11 -9.69 1.57
C PRO A 252 -0.13 -10.58 1.74
N ILE A 253 -1.29 -10.18 1.21
CA ILE A 253 -2.49 -11.04 1.22
C ILE A 253 -2.26 -12.28 0.35
N LEU A 254 -1.70 -12.13 -0.84
CA LEU A 254 -1.37 -13.28 -1.68
C LEU A 254 -0.41 -14.24 -0.93
N LEU A 255 0.56 -13.72 -0.18
CA LEU A 255 1.47 -14.56 0.61
C LEU A 255 0.79 -15.23 1.80
N VAL A 256 -0.19 -14.59 2.45
CA VAL A 256 -1.01 -15.22 3.51
C VAL A 256 -1.90 -16.32 2.94
N PHE A 257 -2.53 -16.12 1.78
CA PHE A 257 -3.39 -17.13 1.17
C PHE A 257 -2.64 -18.29 0.51
N TYR A 258 -1.41 -18.08 0.02
CA TYR A 258 -0.63 -19.10 -0.66
C TYR A 258 0.39 -19.85 0.22
N SER A 259 0.60 -19.44 1.47
CA SER A 259 1.50 -20.14 2.41
C SER A 259 0.94 -21.47 2.94
N HIS A 260 -0.17 -21.96 2.39
CA HIS A 260 -0.83 -23.23 2.75
C HIS A 260 -1.07 -24.18 1.55
N ILE A 261 -0.35 -23.98 0.43
CA ILE A 261 -0.25 -24.95 -0.69
C ILE A 261 1.16 -25.52 -0.73
#